data_AF-A0A6B1HJP8-F1
#
_entry.id   AF-A0A6B1HJP8-F1
#
_cell.length_a   1.000
_cell.length_b   1.000
_cell.length_c   1.000
_cell.angle_alpha   90.00
_cell.angle_beta   90.00
_cell.angle_gamma   90.00
#
_symmetry.space_group_name_H-M   'P 1'
#
loop_
_entity.id
_entity.type
_entity.pdbx_description
1 polymer ?
#
loop_
_entity_poly.entity_id
_entity_poly.type
_entity_poly.pdbx_seq_one_letter_code
_entity_poly.pdbx_strand_id
1 'polypeptide(L)'
;MLSKRLARGGSKVRLVAMTALLSSGFSIAQEDAATVSLRATTLSGVEVTVPDPERAAVLVVGFGRSAGQQVRAWRLRIDAMDGGPSVASVLVIDEMARLVRVALTRVMRGEVSKERQDTIYLVTEDGEAWRNLLQIDEGDSADVAYVLRFDGKGQVCFRHVGEVDDAAASGLLAADCGLATATGGTKQPTDS
;
A
#
# COMPACT_ATOMS: atom_id res chain seq x y z
N MET A 1 7.20 73.54 5.16
CA MET A 1 7.56 74.46 6.26
C MET A 1 6.39 74.50 7.23
N LEU A 2 6.71 74.30 8.52
CA LEU A 2 5.91 74.63 9.72
C LEU A 2 4.52 73.97 9.89
N SER A 3 4.08 73.54 11.06
CA SER A 3 4.66 73.20 12.37
C SER A 3 3.48 73.22 13.36
N LYS A 4 3.52 72.31 14.35
CA LYS A 4 2.96 72.49 15.71
C LYS A 4 1.42 72.44 15.84
N ARG A 5 0.82 71.94 16.91
CA ARG A 5 1.31 71.32 18.17
C ARG A 5 0.13 70.60 18.84
N LEU A 6 0.40 69.38 19.29
CA LEU A 6 0.09 68.79 20.60
C LEU A 6 -1.07 69.41 21.41
N ALA A 7 -2.16 68.66 21.51
CA ALA A 7 -3.08 68.75 22.64
C ALA A 7 -2.86 67.55 23.58
N ARG A 8 -2.75 67.88 24.86
CA ARG A 8 -2.41 67.05 26.01
C ARG A 8 -3.70 66.84 26.81
N GLY A 9 -3.90 65.64 27.37
CA GLY A 9 -4.98 65.38 28.33
C GLY A 9 -5.72 64.10 27.98
N GLY A 10 -5.94 63.14 28.86
CA GLY A 10 -5.58 62.99 30.27
C GLY A 10 -5.86 61.54 30.58
N SER A 11 -4.94 60.88 31.29
CA SER A 11 -5.09 59.49 31.68
C SER A 11 -6.22 59.29 32.69
N LYS A 12 -6.54 58.00 32.85
CA LYS A 12 -7.37 57.34 33.87
C LYS A 12 -8.79 57.13 33.32
N VAL A 13 -9.34 55.93 33.27
CA VAL A 13 -9.39 54.94 34.36
C VAL A 13 -9.57 53.55 33.75
N ARG A 14 -8.90 52.60 34.40
CA ARG A 14 -9.11 51.14 34.50
C ARG A 14 -10.48 50.65 34.00
N LEU A 15 -10.47 49.49 33.35
CA LEU A 15 -11.01 48.21 33.83
C LEU A 15 -11.53 47.37 32.64
N VAL A 16 -11.42 46.04 32.77
CA VAL A 16 -12.14 45.00 31.99
C VAL A 16 -11.53 44.73 30.60
N ALA A 17 -11.27 43.52 30.12
CA ALA A 17 -11.56 42.17 30.56
C ALA A 17 -10.33 41.28 30.31
N MET A 18 -10.09 40.35 31.21
CA MET A 18 -9.23 39.21 31.00
C MET A 18 -9.93 38.31 29.98
N THR A 19 -9.60 38.46 28.70
CA THR A 19 -10.11 37.59 27.63
C THR A 19 -9.51 36.20 27.85
N ALA A 20 -10.34 35.30 28.36
CA ALA A 20 -10.02 33.88 28.40
C ALA A 20 -9.69 33.44 26.97
N LEU A 21 -8.43 33.05 26.75
CA LEU A 21 -8.04 32.28 25.57
C LEU A 21 -8.82 30.96 25.64
N LEU A 22 -9.97 30.90 24.96
CA LEU A 22 -10.55 29.62 24.57
C LEU A 22 -9.62 29.06 23.50
N SER A 23 -8.62 28.31 23.95
CA SER A 23 -7.86 27.39 23.13
C SER A 23 -8.84 26.34 22.62
N SER A 24 -9.47 26.61 21.48
CA SER A 24 -10.18 25.60 20.70
C SER A 24 -9.16 24.55 20.29
N GLY A 25 -9.02 23.52 21.14
CA GLY A 25 -8.31 22.30 20.83
C GLY A 25 -9.02 21.66 19.65
N PHE A 26 -8.56 21.97 18.45
CA PHE A 26 -8.89 21.22 17.26
C PHE A 26 -8.17 19.88 17.38
N SER A 27 -8.78 18.95 18.12
CA SER A 27 -8.40 17.55 18.02
C SER A 27 -8.75 17.13 16.61
N ILE A 28 -7.75 17.17 15.72
CA ILE A 28 -7.79 16.38 14.50
C ILE A 28 -7.87 14.95 15.03
N ALA A 29 -9.06 14.38 15.01
CA ALA A 29 -9.19 12.94 15.02
C ALA A 29 -8.41 12.49 13.78
N GLN A 30 -7.17 12.08 14.01
CA GLN A 30 -6.39 11.36 13.04
C GLN A 30 -7.20 10.09 12.83
N GLU A 31 -8.08 10.10 11.81
CA GLU A 31 -8.62 8.89 11.24
C GLU A 31 -7.39 8.11 10.80
N ASP A 32 -6.95 7.25 11.70
CA ASP A 32 -6.06 6.14 11.42
C ASP A 32 -6.82 5.37 10.33
N ALA A 33 -6.51 5.68 9.08
CA ALA A 33 -7.12 5.06 7.93
C ALA A 33 -6.91 3.57 8.13
N ALA A 34 -7.97 2.89 8.57
CA ALA A 34 -7.90 1.51 8.98
C ALA A 34 -7.22 0.75 7.84
N THR A 35 -6.01 0.26 8.09
CA THR A 35 -5.24 -0.44 7.07
C THR A 35 -6.08 -1.66 6.71
N VAL A 36 -6.65 -1.64 5.50
CA VAL A 36 -7.55 -2.70 5.03
C VAL A 36 -6.74 -3.98 5.01
N SER A 37 -7.08 -4.90 5.92
CA SER A 37 -6.43 -6.20 6.03
C SER A 37 -7.25 -7.23 5.26
N LEU A 38 -6.69 -7.72 4.16
CA LEU A 38 -7.32 -8.71 3.30
C LEU A 38 -6.74 -10.08 3.54
N ARG A 39 -7.57 -11.11 3.54
CA ARG A 39 -7.12 -12.50 3.66
C ARG A 39 -6.81 -13.10 2.30
N ALA A 40 -5.81 -13.96 2.28
CA ALA A 40 -5.56 -14.91 1.22
C ALA A 40 -4.94 -16.20 1.79
N THR A 41 -4.84 -17.22 0.96
CA THR A 41 -4.11 -18.45 1.30
C THR A 41 -3.02 -18.68 0.27
N THR A 42 -1.79 -18.95 0.69
CA THR A 42 -0.73 -19.32 -0.24
C THR A 42 -1.08 -20.61 -0.97
N LEU A 43 -0.45 -20.85 -2.12
CA LEU A 43 -0.62 -22.08 -2.85
C LEU A 43 -0.16 -23.28 -2.00
N SER A 44 0.78 -23.12 -1.07
CA SER A 44 1.18 -24.15 -0.10
C SER A 44 0.14 -24.42 1.00
N GLY A 45 -0.86 -23.55 1.18
CA GLY A 45 -1.95 -23.70 2.15
C GLY A 45 -1.79 -22.89 3.44
N VAL A 46 -0.91 -21.89 3.47
CA VAL A 46 -0.68 -21.00 4.61
C VAL A 46 -1.61 -19.80 4.50
N GLU A 47 -2.34 -19.46 5.56
CA GLU A 47 -3.13 -18.22 5.61
C GLU A 47 -2.20 -17.01 5.73
N VAL A 48 -2.49 -15.97 4.94
CA VAL A 48 -1.75 -14.71 4.94
C VAL A 48 -2.71 -13.54 4.97
N THR A 49 -2.26 -12.43 5.55
CA THR A 49 -2.95 -11.15 5.56
C THR A 49 -2.18 -10.17 4.67
N VAL A 50 -2.90 -9.37 3.89
CA VAL A 50 -2.35 -8.35 3.00
C VAL A 50 -2.86 -6.98 3.46
N PRO A 51 -2.01 -5.93 3.50
CA PRO A 51 -0.60 -5.91 3.13
C PRO A 51 0.32 -6.62 4.15
N ASP A 52 1.35 -7.29 3.64
CA ASP A 52 2.47 -7.88 4.41
C ASP A 52 3.77 -7.59 3.66
N PRO A 53 4.35 -6.38 3.82
CA PRO A 53 5.52 -5.94 3.07
C PRO A 53 6.79 -6.72 3.44
N GLU A 54 6.84 -7.39 4.60
CA GLU A 54 7.96 -8.25 4.98
C GLU A 54 7.98 -9.53 4.13
N ARG A 55 6.81 -10.08 3.82
CA ARG A 55 6.68 -11.27 2.96
C ARG A 55 6.71 -10.93 1.47
N ALA A 56 6.01 -9.86 1.07
CA ALA A 56 5.95 -9.42 -0.33
C ALA A 56 5.75 -7.90 -0.42
N ALA A 57 6.81 -7.20 -0.83
CA ALA A 57 6.75 -5.75 -1.09
C ALA A 57 5.94 -5.42 -2.36
N VAL A 58 5.78 -6.37 -3.28
CA VAL A 58 4.99 -6.23 -4.51
C VAL A 58 3.93 -7.32 -4.62
N LEU A 59 2.71 -6.94 -5.00
CA LEU A 59 1.66 -7.85 -5.41
C LEU A 59 1.35 -7.69 -6.89
N VAL A 60 1.29 -8.80 -7.60
CA VAL A 60 0.82 -8.87 -8.98
C VAL A 60 -0.49 -9.64 -8.99
N VAL A 61 -1.60 -8.93 -9.07
CA VAL A 61 -2.96 -9.45 -8.92
C VAL A 61 -3.61 -9.67 -10.28
N GLY A 62 -4.28 -10.81 -10.44
CA GLY A 62 -5.14 -11.08 -11.58
C GLY A 62 -6.49 -11.62 -11.13
N PHE A 63 -7.56 -11.20 -11.82
CA PHE A 63 -8.91 -11.70 -11.61
C PHE A 63 -9.21 -12.79 -12.63
N GLY A 64 -9.46 -14.01 -12.14
CA GLY A 64 -9.73 -15.14 -13.01
C GLY A 64 -8.53 -15.59 -13.86
N ARG A 65 -8.83 -16.30 -14.95
CA ARG A 65 -7.83 -17.06 -15.71
C ARG A 65 -7.13 -16.24 -16.80
N SER A 66 -7.81 -15.26 -17.38
CA SER A 66 -7.34 -14.41 -18.48
C SER A 66 -6.15 -13.55 -18.06
N ALA A 67 -6.21 -12.94 -16.86
CA ALA A 67 -5.11 -12.16 -16.30
C ALA A 67 -3.83 -13.00 -16.02
N GLY A 68 -3.94 -14.33 -15.97
CA GLY A 68 -2.83 -15.22 -15.58
C GLY A 68 -1.57 -15.10 -16.43
N GLN A 69 -1.71 -14.79 -17.73
CA GLN A 69 -0.55 -14.57 -18.60
C GLN A 69 0.20 -13.28 -18.23
N GLN A 70 -0.53 -12.19 -18.01
CA GLN A 70 0.07 -10.90 -17.62
C GLN A 70 0.68 -10.98 -16.22
N VAL A 71 0.01 -11.66 -15.28
CA VAL A 71 0.55 -11.90 -13.92
C VAL A 71 1.88 -12.64 -13.99
N ARG A 72 1.97 -13.68 -14.84
CA ARG A 72 3.22 -14.42 -15.04
C ARG A 72 4.30 -13.57 -15.70
N ALA A 73 3.95 -12.75 -16.70
CA ALA A 73 4.89 -11.87 -17.37
C ALA A 73 5.50 -10.85 -16.40
N TRP A 74 4.67 -10.20 -15.58
CA TRP A 74 5.10 -9.31 -14.51
C TRP A 74 6.00 -10.02 -13.50
N ARG A 75 5.60 -11.20 -13.03
CA ARG A 75 6.41 -11.99 -12.09
C ARG A 75 7.80 -12.28 -12.64
N LEU A 76 7.89 -12.73 -13.89
CA LEU A 76 9.16 -13.01 -14.55
C LEU A 76 10.00 -11.75 -14.71
N ARG A 77 9.38 -10.61 -15.06
CA ARG A 77 10.08 -9.33 -15.19
C ARG A 77 10.68 -8.88 -13.85
N ILE A 78 9.96 -9.04 -12.75
CA ILE A 78 10.41 -8.65 -11.40
C ILE A 78 11.48 -9.62 -10.88
N ASP A 79 11.29 -10.92 -11.03
CA ASP A 79 12.28 -11.94 -10.63
C ASP A 79 13.63 -11.75 -11.36
N ALA A 80 13.62 -11.16 -12.56
CA ALA A 80 14.81 -10.84 -13.33
C ALA A 80 15.49 -9.51 -12.95
N MET A 81 14.89 -8.69 -12.07
CA MET A 81 15.48 -7.45 -11.59
C MET A 81 16.51 -7.76 -10.50
N ASP A 82 17.78 -7.41 -10.75
CA ASP A 82 18.81 -7.54 -9.72
C ASP A 82 18.49 -6.59 -8.55
N GLY A 83 18.51 -7.13 -7.32
CA GLY A 83 18.05 -6.40 -6.13
C GLY A 83 16.56 -5.99 -6.17
N GLY A 84 15.74 -6.64 -6.99
CA GLY A 84 14.31 -6.37 -7.09
C GLY A 84 13.54 -6.63 -5.79
N PRO A 85 12.35 -6.01 -5.62
CA PRO A 85 11.53 -6.22 -4.44
C PRO A 85 11.02 -7.68 -4.36
N SER A 86 10.75 -8.16 -3.14
CA SER A 86 10.00 -9.40 -2.95
C SER A 86 8.61 -9.27 -3.58
N VAL A 87 8.19 -10.30 -4.29
CA VAL A 87 6.94 -10.29 -5.05
C VAL A 87 6.09 -11.50 -4.70
N ALA A 88 4.77 -11.34 -4.70
CA ALA A 88 3.80 -12.43 -4.72
C ALA A 88 2.79 -12.24 -5.85
N SER A 89 2.41 -13.36 -6.48
CA SER A 89 1.34 -13.39 -7.49
C SER A 89 0.03 -13.71 -6.81
N VAL A 90 -1.02 -12.92 -7.04
CA VAL A 90 -2.34 -13.12 -6.45
C VAL A 90 -3.33 -13.53 -7.53
N LEU A 91 -4.00 -14.66 -7.33
CA LEU A 91 -5.11 -15.11 -8.14
C LEU A 91 -6.41 -14.94 -7.35
N VAL A 92 -7.26 -14.03 -7.83
CA VAL A 92 -8.62 -13.86 -7.30
C VAL A 92 -9.57 -14.76 -8.07
N ILE A 93 -10.09 -15.77 -7.38
CA ILE A 93 -10.87 -16.89 -7.94
C ILE A 93 -12.12 -17.17 -7.11
N ASP A 94 -12.60 -16.20 -6.34
CA ASP A 94 -13.80 -16.27 -5.50
C ASP A 94 -15.06 -16.63 -6.31
N GLU A 95 -15.18 -16.09 -7.52
CA GLU A 95 -16.28 -16.37 -8.46
C GLU A 95 -16.26 -17.81 -9.05
N MET A 96 -15.16 -18.55 -8.91
CA MET A 96 -15.07 -19.91 -9.45
C MET A 96 -15.81 -20.92 -8.56
N ALA A 97 -16.55 -21.86 -9.14
CA ALA A 97 -17.15 -22.95 -8.38
C ALA A 97 -16.11 -23.73 -7.55
N ARG A 98 -16.47 -24.16 -6.34
CA ARG A 98 -15.55 -24.82 -5.38
C ARG A 98 -14.74 -25.98 -5.99
N LEU A 99 -15.37 -26.82 -6.81
CA LEU A 99 -14.68 -27.95 -7.47
C LEU A 99 -13.63 -27.48 -8.48
N VAL A 100 -13.90 -26.39 -9.20
CA VAL A 100 -12.96 -25.77 -10.14
C VAL A 100 -11.78 -25.18 -9.39
N ARG A 101 -12.02 -24.52 -8.25
CA ARG A 101 -10.96 -23.99 -7.38
C ARG A 101 -10.01 -25.09 -6.92
N VAL A 102 -10.55 -26.19 -6.38
CA VAL A 102 -9.75 -27.34 -5.92
C VAL A 102 -8.93 -27.95 -7.07
N ALA A 103 -9.53 -28.11 -8.25
CA ALA A 103 -8.83 -28.63 -9.42
C ALA A 103 -7.69 -27.70 -9.87
N LEU A 104 -7.94 -26.39 -9.96
CA LEU A 104 -6.95 -25.38 -10.31
C LEU A 104 -5.79 -25.37 -9.32
N THR A 105 -6.06 -25.30 -8.01
CA THR A 105 -5.05 -25.35 -6.96
C THR A 105 -4.18 -26.61 -7.07
N ARG A 106 -4.79 -27.77 -7.35
CA ARG A 106 -4.06 -29.03 -7.53
C ARG A 106 -3.13 -29.00 -8.74
N VAL A 107 -3.59 -28.48 -9.88
CA VAL A 107 -2.78 -28.34 -11.10
C VAL A 107 -1.60 -27.40 -10.83
N MET A 108 -1.86 -26.22 -10.28
CA MET A 108 -0.82 -25.24 -9.98
C MET A 108 0.24 -25.78 -9.01
N ARG A 109 -0.15 -26.54 -7.98
CA ARG A 109 0.80 -27.21 -7.07
C ARG A 109 1.69 -28.23 -7.77
N GLY A 110 1.22 -28.83 -8.86
CA GLY A 110 2.01 -29.77 -9.67
C GLY A 110 3.01 -29.08 -10.60
N GLU A 111 2.74 -27.82 -10.99
CA GLU A 111 3.58 -27.05 -11.93
C GLU A 111 4.60 -26.15 -11.23
N VAL A 112 4.35 -25.78 -9.97
CA VAL A 112 5.15 -24.80 -9.22
C VAL A 112 5.99 -25.50 -8.14
N SER A 113 7.29 -25.17 -8.05
CA SER A 113 8.18 -25.69 -6.99
C SER A 113 7.68 -25.30 -5.60
N LYS A 114 8.01 -26.08 -4.57
CA LYS A 114 7.50 -25.87 -3.20
C LYS A 114 7.81 -24.46 -2.68
N GLU A 115 9.01 -23.97 -2.97
CA GLU A 115 9.48 -22.65 -2.54
C GLU A 115 8.65 -21.53 -3.18
N ARG A 116 8.24 -21.72 -4.45
CA ARG A 116 7.39 -20.76 -5.17
C ARG A 116 5.91 -20.83 -4.79
N GLN A 117 5.46 -21.92 -4.18
CA GLN A 117 4.08 -22.03 -3.71
C GLN A 117 3.77 -21.05 -2.57
N ASP A 118 4.78 -20.64 -1.79
CA ASP A 118 4.62 -19.66 -0.71
C ASP A 118 4.45 -18.22 -1.22
N THR A 119 4.77 -17.95 -2.48
CA THR A 119 4.67 -16.62 -3.11
C THR A 119 3.51 -16.50 -4.09
N ILE A 120 2.60 -17.48 -4.11
CA ILE A 120 1.38 -17.44 -4.92
C ILE A 120 0.20 -17.44 -3.96
N TYR A 121 -0.58 -16.37 -3.96
CA TYR A 121 -1.73 -16.20 -3.08
C TYR A 121 -3.00 -16.51 -3.86
N LEU A 122 -3.89 -17.27 -3.23
CA LEU A 122 -5.21 -17.61 -3.71
C LEU A 122 -6.23 -16.87 -2.86
N VAL A 123 -7.07 -16.09 -3.53
CA VAL A 123 -8.18 -15.38 -2.91
C VAL A 123 -9.46 -16.10 -3.34
N THR A 124 -10.08 -16.81 -2.40
CA THR A 124 -11.28 -17.60 -2.65
C THR A 124 -12.55 -16.98 -2.07
N GLU A 125 -12.39 -15.87 -1.34
CA GLU A 125 -13.43 -15.12 -0.63
C GLU A 125 -13.08 -13.63 -0.71
N ASP A 126 -14.06 -12.75 -0.46
CA ASP A 126 -13.88 -11.30 -0.35
C ASP A 126 -13.23 -10.62 -1.59
N GLY A 127 -13.48 -11.11 -2.81
CA GLY A 127 -12.85 -10.54 -4.02
C GLY A 127 -13.26 -9.09 -4.30
N GLU A 128 -14.43 -8.64 -3.83
CA GLU A 128 -14.82 -7.22 -3.86
C GLU A 128 -13.88 -6.35 -3.02
N ALA A 129 -13.47 -6.81 -1.83
CA ALA A 129 -12.52 -6.08 -1.00
C ALA A 129 -11.14 -5.97 -1.69
N TRP A 130 -10.74 -6.99 -2.46
CA TRP A 130 -9.56 -6.95 -3.32
C TRP A 130 -9.68 -5.96 -4.47
N ARG A 131 -10.85 -5.85 -5.10
CA ARG A 131 -11.13 -4.81 -6.12
C ARG A 131 -11.03 -3.41 -5.51
N ASN A 132 -11.58 -3.21 -4.32
CA ASN A 132 -11.51 -1.94 -3.60
C ASN A 132 -10.07 -1.56 -3.22
N LEU A 133 -9.26 -2.52 -2.74
CA LEU A 133 -7.83 -2.29 -2.49
C LEU A 133 -7.11 -1.83 -3.76
N LEU A 134 -7.46 -2.42 -4.91
CA LEU A 134 -6.88 -2.11 -6.21
C LEU A 134 -7.42 -0.82 -6.85
N GLN A 135 -8.50 -0.24 -6.31
CA GLN A 135 -9.21 0.90 -6.89
C GLN A 135 -9.68 0.60 -8.32
N ILE A 136 -10.24 -0.60 -8.52
CA ILE A 136 -10.80 -1.02 -9.82
C ILE A 136 -12.15 -0.33 -10.01
N ASP A 137 -12.28 0.44 -11.09
CA ASP A 137 -13.51 1.13 -11.43
C ASP A 137 -14.52 0.19 -12.12
N GLU A 138 -15.81 0.52 -12.05
CA GLU A 138 -16.85 -0.13 -12.86
C GLU A 138 -16.58 0.11 -14.35
N GLY A 139 -15.99 -0.86 -15.02
CA GLY A 139 -15.62 -0.80 -16.44
C GLY A 139 -14.22 -1.30 -16.74
N ASP A 140 -13.38 -1.43 -15.71
CA ASP A 140 -12.07 -2.03 -15.83
C ASP A 140 -12.16 -3.52 -16.18
N SER A 141 -11.28 -3.96 -17.07
CA SER A 141 -11.25 -5.36 -17.50
C SER A 141 -10.66 -6.24 -16.41
N ALA A 142 -11.37 -7.30 -16.02
CA ALA A 142 -10.82 -8.36 -15.18
C ALA A 142 -9.68 -9.14 -15.86
N ASP A 143 -9.44 -8.94 -17.16
CA ASP A 143 -8.49 -9.69 -17.96
C ASP A 143 -7.05 -9.16 -17.89
N VAL A 144 -6.82 -8.08 -17.13
CA VAL A 144 -5.50 -7.46 -16.98
C VAL A 144 -4.86 -7.74 -15.63
N ALA A 145 -3.53 -7.61 -15.56
CA ALA A 145 -2.81 -7.64 -14.30
C ALA A 145 -2.85 -6.27 -13.60
N TYR A 146 -2.91 -6.29 -12.28
CA TYR A 146 -2.75 -5.12 -11.43
C TYR A 146 -1.50 -5.29 -10.58
N VAL A 147 -0.65 -4.28 -10.55
CA VAL A 147 0.61 -4.30 -9.80
C VAL A 147 0.55 -3.27 -8.70
N LEU A 148 0.75 -3.71 -7.46
CA LEU A 148 0.89 -2.85 -6.29
C LEU A 148 2.28 -2.99 -5.71
N ARG A 149 2.88 -1.88 -5.27
CA ARG A 149 4.03 -1.88 -4.36
C ARG A 149 3.65 -1.24 -3.05
N PHE A 150 4.12 -1.83 -1.96
CA PHE A 150 3.89 -1.34 -0.60
C PHE A 150 5.19 -0.75 -0.02
N ASP A 151 5.03 0.26 0.84
CA ASP A 151 6.09 0.72 1.74
C ASP A 151 6.24 -0.22 2.95
N GLY A 152 7.23 0.07 3.82
CA GLY A 152 7.45 -0.71 5.04
C GLY A 152 6.32 -0.64 6.07
N LYS A 153 5.31 0.22 5.87
CA LYS A 153 4.11 0.34 6.70
C LYS A 153 2.88 -0.32 6.07
N GLY A 154 3.03 -0.94 4.90
CA GLY A 154 1.93 -1.54 4.14
C GLY A 154 1.08 -0.54 3.37
N GLN A 155 1.51 0.71 3.21
CA GLN A 155 0.83 1.71 2.38
C GLN A 155 1.24 1.54 0.92
N VAL A 156 0.30 1.73 0.00
CA VAL A 156 0.59 1.60 -1.44
C VAL A 156 1.35 2.84 -1.93
N CYS A 157 2.57 2.63 -2.40
CA CYS A 157 3.46 3.66 -2.96
C CYS A 157 3.53 3.63 -4.50
N PHE A 158 3.08 2.54 -5.13
CA PHE A 158 3.05 2.39 -6.59
C PHE A 158 1.87 1.55 -7.02
N ARG A 159 1.26 1.93 -8.16
CA ARG A 159 0.18 1.20 -8.81
C ARG A 159 0.41 1.17 -10.32
N HIS A 160 0.11 0.05 -10.95
CA HIS A 160 0.04 -0.08 -12.40
C HIS A 160 -1.05 -1.07 -12.80
N VAL A 161 -1.66 -0.85 -13.96
CA VAL A 161 -2.69 -1.72 -14.54
C VAL A 161 -2.28 -2.08 -15.96
N GLY A 162 -2.36 -3.36 -16.31
CA GLY A 162 -2.10 -3.85 -17.65
C GLY A 162 -0.82 -4.68 -17.79
N GLU A 163 -0.43 -4.83 -19.05
CA GLU A 163 0.73 -5.60 -19.45
C GLU A 163 2.03 -5.01 -18.91
N VAL A 164 3.06 -5.85 -18.87
CA VAL A 164 4.39 -5.42 -18.50
C VAL A 164 5.05 -4.71 -19.67
N ASP A 165 5.52 -3.51 -19.43
CA ASP A 165 6.39 -2.75 -20.33
C ASP A 165 7.57 -2.15 -19.56
N ASP A 166 8.56 -1.64 -20.30
CA ASP A 166 9.78 -1.11 -19.69
C ASP A 166 9.55 0.17 -18.88
N ALA A 167 8.57 0.99 -19.24
CA ALA A 167 8.25 2.21 -18.50
C ALA A 167 7.62 1.86 -17.14
N ALA A 168 6.65 0.94 -17.14
CA ALA A 168 6.00 0.45 -15.94
C ALA A 168 6.97 -0.30 -15.02
N ALA A 169 7.84 -1.14 -15.58
CA ALA A 169 8.86 -1.86 -14.82
C ALA A 169 9.88 -0.90 -14.18
N SER A 170 10.29 0.14 -14.91
CA SER A 170 11.19 1.18 -14.39
C SER A 170 10.51 2.02 -13.31
N GLY A 171 9.25 2.39 -13.51
CA GLY A 171 8.43 3.11 -12.52
C GLY A 171 8.25 2.30 -11.24
N LEU A 172 8.02 0.99 -11.35
CA LEU A 172 7.92 0.10 -10.20
C LEU A 172 9.18 0.14 -9.34
N LEU A 173 10.37 0.11 -9.95
CA LEU A 173 11.66 0.17 -9.25
C LEU A 173 11.95 1.55 -8.66
N ALA A 174 11.69 2.60 -9.45
CA ALA A 174 11.95 3.98 -9.09
C ALA A 174 10.97 4.54 -8.04
N ALA A 175 9.85 3.86 -7.78
CA ALA A 175 8.90 4.27 -6.76
C ALA A 175 9.60 4.41 -5.39
N ASP A 176 9.57 5.64 -4.87
CA ASP A 176 10.07 5.94 -3.53
C ASP A 176 9.05 5.46 -2.49
N CYS A 177 9.20 4.21 -2.11
CA CYS A 177 8.37 3.57 -1.10
C CYS A 177 8.91 3.80 0.31
N GLY A 178 9.70 4.86 0.52
CA GLY A 178 10.21 5.23 1.84
C GLY A 178 10.79 4.02 2.57
N LEU A 179 11.80 3.38 1.97
CA LEU A 179 12.58 2.38 2.70
C LEU A 179 13.05 3.07 3.97
N ALA A 180 12.57 2.60 5.12
CA ALA A 180 12.93 3.16 6.40
C ALA A 180 14.46 3.08 6.49
N THR A 181 15.15 4.18 6.19
CA THR A 181 16.53 4.35 6.57
C THR A 181 16.48 4.30 8.07
N ALA A 182 16.81 3.14 8.63
CA ALA A 182 17.09 2.98 10.04
C ALA A 182 18.32 3.83 10.33
N THR A 183 18.14 5.14 10.42
CA THR A 183 19.13 6.09 10.92
C THR A 183 19.13 5.85 12.42
N GLY A 184 19.92 4.86 12.83
CA GLY A 184 20.22 4.58 14.22
C GLY A 184 20.64 5.88 14.88
N GLY A 185 19.82 6.35 15.82
CA GLY A 185 20.20 7.40 16.74
C GLY A 185 21.40 6.89 17.53
N THR A 186 22.60 7.30 17.12
CA THR A 186 23.81 7.22 17.92
C THR A 186 23.54 8.03 19.18
N LYS A 187 23.20 7.31 20.26
CA LYS A 187 23.12 7.86 21.61
C LYS A 187 24.52 8.33 21.96
N GLN A 188 24.72 9.65 21.88
CA GLN A 188 25.96 10.33 22.24
C GLN A 188 26.29 10.00 23.71
N PRO A 189 27.48 9.46 24.02
CA PRO A 189 27.87 9.23 25.39
C PRO A 189 28.08 10.59 26.07
N THR A 190 27.28 10.85 27.09
CA THR A 190 27.56 11.89 28.07
C THR A 190 28.70 11.40 28.95
N ASP A 191 29.93 11.83 28.65
CA ASP A 191 31.04 11.72 29.59
C ASP A 191 30.75 12.61 30.80
N SER A 192 30.94 12.04 31.98
CA SER A 192 30.98 12.71 33.29
C SER A 192 32.42 12.87 33.74
#